data_AF-A0A954HJ59-F1
#
_entry.id   AF-A0A954HJ59-F1
#
_cell.length_a   1.000
_cell.length_b   1.000
_cell.length_c   1.000
_cell.angle_alpha   90.00
_cell.angle_beta   90.00
_cell.angle_gamma   90.00
#
_symmetry.space_group_name_H-M   'P 1'
#
loop_
_entity.id
_entity.type
_entity.pdbx_description
1 polymer ?
#
loop_
_entity_poly.entity_id
_entity_poly.type
_entity_poly.pdbx_seq_one_letter_code
_entity_poly.pdbx_strand_id
1 'polypeptide(L)' 'MDLLSTIQGSLLEGFFPAGWDLAKIDACVDDDPATISHRQPWWHPGFQLVPCQSLGDFDTLLGHEIAMCIRRSRDAGEK' A
#
# COMPACT_ATOMS: atom_id res chain seq x y z
N MET A 1 -20.95 0.66 -3.41
CA MET A 1 -20.60 0.84 -4.83
C MET A 1 -19.10 0.68 -4.90
N ASP A 2 -18.64 -0.24 -5.73
CA ASP A 2 -17.24 -0.63 -5.88
C ASP A 2 -16.92 -0.81 -7.37
N LEU A 3 -15.66 -1.12 -7.69
CA LEU A 3 -15.25 -1.32 -9.08
C LEU A 3 -16.03 -2.47 -9.74
N LEU A 4 -16.20 -3.60 -9.04
CA LEU A 4 -16.81 -4.81 -9.59
C LEU A 4 -18.28 -4.61 -9.98
N SER A 5 -19.05 -3.94 -9.12
CA SER A 5 -20.45 -3.61 -9.36
C SER A 5 -20.67 -2.56 -10.44
N THR A 6 -19.63 -1.83 -10.85
CA THR A 6 -19.72 -0.75 -11.85
C THR A 6 -19.14 -1.10 -13.22
N ILE A 7 -18.42 -2.22 -13.35
CA ILE A 7 -17.83 -2.65 -14.63
C ILE A 7 -18.91 -3.04 -15.65
N GLN A 8 -19.95 -3.76 -15.23
CA GLN A 8 -20.99 -4.25 -16.12
C GLN A 8 -21.77 -3.08 -16.76
N GLY A 9 -21.81 -3.04 -18.09
CA GLY A 9 -22.46 -1.96 -18.85
C GLY A 9 -21.66 -0.66 -18.93
N SER A 10 -20.43 -0.62 -18.39
CA SER A 10 -19.54 0.53 -18.51
C SER A 10 -18.66 0.46 -19.77
N LEU A 11 -17.97 1.57 -20.07
CA LEU A 11 -16.93 1.59 -21.11
C LEU A 11 -15.72 0.70 -20.79
N LEU A 12 -15.60 0.21 -19.54
CA LEU A 12 -14.54 -0.68 -19.10
C LEU A 12 -14.93 -2.17 -19.20
N GLU A 13 -16.14 -2.48 -19.68
CA GLU A 13 -16.54 -3.87 -19.90
C GLU A 13 -15.64 -4.52 -20.97
N GLY A 14 -14.96 -5.61 -20.59
CA GLY A 14 -13.96 -6.28 -21.45
C GLY A 14 -12.61 -5.55 -21.58
N PHE A 15 -12.38 -4.46 -20.84
CA PHE A 15 -11.10 -3.73 -20.85
C PHE A 15 -9.99 -4.46 -20.09
N PHE A 16 -10.31 -5.01 -18.91
CA PHE A 16 -9.32 -5.69 -18.08
C PHE A 16 -8.93 -7.05 -18.68
N PRO A 17 -7.66 -7.49 -18.55
CA PRO A 17 -7.23 -8.78 -19.05
C PRO A 17 -8.07 -9.93 -18.49
N ALA A 18 -8.51 -10.85 -19.34
CA ALA A 18 -9.36 -11.98 -18.93
C ALA A 18 -8.71 -12.92 -17.89
N GLY A 19 -7.38 -12.89 -17.77
CA GLY A 19 -6.65 -13.65 -16.75
C GLY A 19 -6.58 -12.99 -15.37
N TRP A 20 -7.13 -11.78 -15.21
CA TRP A 20 -7.14 -11.09 -13.93
C TRP A 20 -8.36 -11.49 -13.10
N ASP A 21 -8.12 -11.89 -11.86
CA ASP A 21 -9.16 -12.08 -10.87
C ASP A 21 -9.38 -10.77 -10.12
N LEU A 22 -10.27 -9.92 -10.65
CA LEU A 22 -10.56 -8.61 -10.08
C LEU A 22 -11.17 -8.72 -8.67
N ALA A 23 -11.92 -9.78 -8.39
CA ALA A 23 -12.48 -10.02 -7.07
C ALA A 23 -11.39 -10.33 -6.04
N LYS A 24 -10.38 -11.12 -6.43
CA LYS A 24 -9.21 -11.37 -5.59
C LYS A 24 -8.35 -10.12 -5.37
N ILE A 25 -8.26 -9.24 -6.36
CA ILE A 25 -7.55 -7.95 -6.22
C ILE A 25 -8.30 -7.03 -5.25
N ASP A 26 -9.63 -6.94 -5.38
CA ASP A 26 -10.49 -6.15 -4.49
C ASP A 26 -10.36 -6.64 -3.03
N ALA A 27 -10.34 -7.96 -2.82
CA ALA A 27 -10.16 -8.58 -1.51
C ALA A 27 -8.79 -8.36 -0.86
N CYS A 28 -7.80 -7.78 -1.56
CA CYS A 28 -6.54 -7.37 -0.95
C CYS A 28 -6.69 -6.11 -0.08
N VAL A 29 -7.77 -5.35 -0.27
CA VAL A 29 -8.08 -4.15 0.51
C VAL A 29 -9.15 -4.53 1.53
N ASP A 30 -8.86 -4.33 2.81
CA ASP A 30 -9.83 -4.55 3.88
C ASP A 30 -10.95 -3.50 3.78
N ASP A 31 -12.19 -3.94 3.97
CA ASP A 31 -13.40 -3.13 3.87
C ASP A 31 -13.59 -2.18 5.06
N ASP A 32 -12.89 -2.41 6.17
CA ASP A 32 -12.85 -1.50 7.32
C ASP A 32 -11.53 -0.68 7.34
N PRO A 33 -11.57 0.62 7.02
CA PRO A 33 -10.40 1.48 7.09
C PRO A 33 -9.73 1.52 8.48
N ALA A 34 -10.45 1.21 9.56
CA ALA A 34 -9.89 1.19 10.90
C ALA A 34 -8.89 0.05 11.11
N THR A 35 -8.98 -1.03 10.31
CA THR A 35 -8.10 -2.20 10.42
C THR A 35 -6.76 -2.02 9.72
N ILE A 36 -6.56 -0.93 8.96
CA ILE A 36 -5.33 -0.73 8.16
C ILE A 36 -4.05 -0.78 9.00
N SER A 37 -4.14 -0.37 10.28
CA SER A 37 -3.04 -0.40 11.24
C SER A 37 -2.78 -1.78 11.85
N HIS A 38 -3.67 -2.75 11.64
CA HIS A 38 -3.53 -4.10 12.17
C HIS A 38 -2.39 -4.83 11.49
N ARG A 39 -1.55 -5.44 12.31
CA ARG A 39 -0.40 -6.23 11.87
C ARG A 39 -0.88 -7.48 11.13
N GLN A 40 -0.50 -7.61 9.86
CA GLN A 40 -0.86 -8.79 9.06
C GLN A 40 0.18 -9.91 9.21
N PRO A 41 -0.23 -11.19 9.17
CA PRO A 41 0.66 -12.33 9.42
C PRO A 41 1.72 -12.53 8.32
N TRP A 42 1.47 -12.04 7.10
CA TRP A 42 2.41 -12.12 5.98
C TRP A 42 3.39 -10.95 5.89
N TRP A 43 3.28 -9.93 6.75
CA TRP A 43 4.21 -8.81 6.74
C TRP A 43 5.60 -9.24 7.24
N HIS A 44 6.66 -8.60 6.72
CA HIS A 44 8.01 -8.81 7.23
C HIS A 44 8.08 -8.47 8.74
N PRO A 45 8.74 -9.26 9.60
CA PRO A 45 8.72 -9.07 11.07
C PRO A 45 9.15 -7.66 11.52
N GLY A 46 10.11 -7.06 10.82
CA GLY A 46 10.58 -5.69 11.11
C GLY A 46 9.73 -4.57 10.52
N PHE A 47 8.69 -4.88 9.74
CA PHE A 47 7.83 -3.85 9.16
C PHE A 47 6.90 -3.25 10.22
N GLN A 48 6.83 -1.93 10.27
CA GLN A 48 5.95 -1.18 11.16
C GLN A 48 5.20 -0.11 10.37
N LEU A 49 3.89 -0.04 10.58
CA LEU A 49 3.06 1.01 10.00
C LEU A 49 3.12 2.25 10.91
N VAL A 50 3.39 3.41 10.31
CA VAL A 50 3.45 4.70 11.03
C VAL A 50 2.37 5.62 10.45
N PRO A 51 1.28 5.90 11.19
CA PRO A 51 0.23 6.79 10.72
C PRO A 51 0.69 8.25 10.76
N CYS A 52 0.36 9.01 9.72
CA CYS A 52 0.65 10.44 9.61
C CYS A 52 -0.65 11.23 9.83
N GLN A 53 -0.60 12.32 10.61
CA GLN A 53 -1.78 13.15 10.89
C GLN A 53 -2.05 14.17 9.77
N SER A 54 -1.02 14.48 8.97
CA SER A 54 -1.10 15.42 7.86
C SER A 54 -0.15 15.02 6.72
N LEU A 55 -0.35 15.62 5.54
CA LEU A 55 0.59 15.48 4.42
C LEU A 55 1.98 16.00 4.77
N GLY A 56 2.08 17.09 5.55
CA GLY A 56 3.37 17.63 5.99
C GLY A 56 4.13 16.67 6.92
N ASP A 57 3.41 15.95 7.78
CA ASP A 57 4.03 14.91 8.61
C ASP A 57 4.55 13.76 7.75
N PHE A 58 3.76 13.36 6.74
CA PHE A 58 4.15 12.32 5.80
C PHE A 58 5.43 12.69 5.05
N ASP A 59 5.49 13.89 4.47
CA ASP A 59 6.67 14.37 3.74
C ASP A 59 7.92 14.39 4.63
N THR A 60 7.75 14.84 5.88
CA THR A 60 8.84 14.91 6.87
C THR A 60 9.34 13.52 7.27
N LEU A 61 8.43 12.60 7.62
CA LEU A 61 8.79 11.24 8.05
C LEU A 61 9.39 10.43 6.90
N LEU A 62 8.85 10.55 5.69
CA LEU A 62 9.40 9.92 4.50
C LEU A 62 10.82 10.43 4.21
N GLY A 63 11.02 11.75 4.21
CA GLY A 63 12.33 12.36 4.01
C GLY A 63 13.35 11.92 5.08
N HIS A 64 12.91 11.83 6.34
CA HIS A 64 13.73 11.31 7.44
C HIS A 64 14.18 9.88 7.18
N GLU A 65 13.26 8.96 6.85
CA GLU A 65 13.61 7.55 6.63
C GLU A 65 14.51 7.34 5.41
N ILE A 66 14.34 8.14 4.34
CA ILE A 66 15.26 8.13 3.19
C ILE A 66 16.68 8.54 3.65
N ALA A 67 16.80 9.65 4.40
CA ALA A 67 18.09 10.11 4.89
C ALA A 67 18.75 9.10 5.85
N MET A 68 17.96 8.46 6.72
CA MET A 68 18.41 7.40 7.62
C MET A 68 18.88 6.17 6.85
N CYS A 69 18.16 5.76 5.80
CA CYS A 69 18.52 4.64 4.93
C CYS A 69 19.87 4.91 4.25
N ILE A 70 20.04 6.07 3.61
CA ILE A 70 21.31 6.47 2.97
C ILE A 70 22.46 6.44 3.98
N ARG A 71 22.25 6.97 5.18
CA ARG A 71 23.29 6.97 6.23
C ARG A 71 23.63 5.54 6.66
N ARG A 72 22.63 4.70 6.95
CA ARG A 72 22.83 3.30 7.36
C ARG A 72 23.57 2.50 6.29
N SER A 73 23.17 2.62 5.02
CA SER A 73 23.85 1.96 3.90
C SER A 73 25.30 2.41 3.76
N ARG A 74 25.57 3.72 3.87
CA ARG A 74 26.95 4.23 3.89
C ARG A 74 27.76 3.66 5.06
N ASP A 75 27.19 3.65 6.26
CA ASP A 75 27.86 3.17 7.47
C ASP A 75 28.09 1.64 7.42
N ALA A 76 27.24 0.91 6.67
CA ALA A 76 27.40 -0.52 6.37
C ALA A 76 28.34 -0.81 5.17
N GLY A 77 28.79 0.21 4.44
CA GLY A 77 29.66 0.07 3.27
C GLY A 77 28.95 -0.41 1.99
N GLU A 78 27.62 -0.28 1.94
CA GLU A 78 26.80 -0.59 0.77
C GLU A 78 26.97 0.50 -0.31
N LYS A 79 26.77 0.14 -1.60
CA LYS A 79 26.95 1.03 -2.76
C LYS A 79 25.65 1.31 -3.48
#